data_AF-A0A3D8LAW4-F1
#
_entry.id   AF-A0A3D8LAW4-F1
#
_cell.length_a   1.000
_cell.length_b   1.000
_cell.length_c   1.000
_cell.angle_alpha   90.00
_cell.angle_beta   90.00
_cell.angle_gamma   90.00
#
_symmetry.space_group_name_H-M   'P 1'
#
loop_
_entity.id
_entity.type
_entity.pdbx_description
1 polymer ?
#
loop_
_entity_poly.entity_id
_entity_poly.type
_entity_poly.pdbx_seq_one_letter_code
_entity_poly.pdbx_strand_id
1 'polypeptide(L)'
;MELEQKEKSRLMSNNITCELVKFETMVSDGVITSFWVSVRSHGLWLQAAQSAVEQIVPLEKDMFNSLSTFFYGVEKIEYRSHDYTNLKCFVNARVMLDRLLNKEDNGVEDR
;
A
#
# COMPACT_ATOMS: atom_id res chain seq x y z
N MET A 1 -10.97 -4.75 21.98
CA MET A 1 -11.31 -5.14 20.59
C MET A 1 -10.96 -4.04 19.60
N GLU A 2 -11.41 -2.80 19.80
CA GLU A 2 -11.10 -1.68 18.87
C GLU A 2 -9.61 -1.29 18.81
N LEU A 3 -8.91 -1.32 19.95
CA LEU A 3 -7.47 -1.02 20.02
C LEU A 3 -6.58 -1.97 19.20
N GLU A 4 -6.88 -3.28 19.19
CA GLU A 4 -6.13 -4.28 18.41
C GLU A 4 -6.36 -4.15 16.90
N GLN A 5 -7.54 -3.69 16.47
CA GLN A 5 -7.84 -3.44 15.05
C GLN A 5 -7.12 -2.17 14.56
N LYS A 6 -7.10 -1.12 15.39
CA LYS A 6 -6.42 0.16 15.11
C LYS A 6 -4.91 -0.02 14.93
N GLU A 7 -4.28 -0.87 15.75
CA GLU A 7 -2.84 -1.14 15.68
C GLU A 7 -2.45 -1.99 14.46
N LYS A 8 -3.29 -2.96 14.07
CA LYS A 8 -3.11 -3.77 12.85
C LYS A 8 -3.18 -2.93 11.56
N SER A 9 -4.14 -2.01 11.46
CA SER A 9 -4.29 -1.12 10.29
C SER A 9 -3.05 -0.28 10.06
N ARG A 10 -2.48 0.28 11.14
CA ARG A 10 -1.27 1.11 11.07
C ARG A 10 -0.04 0.31 10.61
N LEU A 11 0.11 -0.92 11.10
CA LEU A 11 1.20 -1.81 10.70
C LEU A 11 1.09 -2.18 9.22
N MET A 12 -0.12 -2.45 8.72
CA MET A 12 -0.37 -2.85 7.33
C MET A 12 -0.12 -1.71 6.32
N SER A 13 -0.57 -0.50 6.60
CA SER A 13 -0.32 0.66 5.72
C SER A 13 1.18 1.01 5.61
N ASN A 14 1.93 0.86 6.70
CA ASN A 14 3.39 1.02 6.67
C ASN A 14 4.07 -0.10 5.86
N ASN A 15 3.53 -1.32 5.91
CA ASN A 15 4.05 -2.46 5.17
C ASN A 15 3.92 -2.27 3.64
N ILE A 16 2.79 -1.73 3.16
CA ILE A 16 2.59 -1.44 1.73
C ILE A 16 3.66 -0.47 1.22
N THR A 17 3.85 0.65 1.90
CA THR A 17 4.86 1.66 1.51
C THR A 17 6.27 1.08 1.53
N CYS A 18 6.61 0.29 2.56
CA CYS A 18 7.91 -0.38 2.64
C CYS A 18 8.15 -1.33 1.46
N GLU A 19 7.19 -2.17 1.11
CA GLU A 19 7.35 -3.12 -0.01
C GLU A 19 7.40 -2.43 -1.37
N LEU A 20 6.61 -1.38 -1.58
CA LEU A 20 6.71 -0.57 -2.80
C LEU A 20 8.11 0.04 -2.94
N VAL A 21 8.65 0.64 -1.87
CA VAL A 21 10.01 1.21 -1.88
C VAL A 21 11.08 0.15 -2.16
N LYS A 22 10.95 -1.06 -1.60
CA LYS A 22 11.90 -2.16 -1.89
C LYS A 22 11.94 -2.48 -3.38
N PHE A 23 10.78 -2.65 -4.03
CA PHE A 23 10.74 -2.90 -5.47
C PHE A 23 11.26 -1.71 -6.28
N GLU A 24 10.96 -0.47 -5.88
CA GLU A 24 11.53 0.73 -6.51
C GLU A 24 13.07 0.76 -6.42
N THR A 25 13.62 0.42 -5.26
CA THR A 25 15.07 0.30 -5.06
C THR A 25 15.66 -0.81 -5.92
N MET A 26 15.02 -1.98 -6.01
CA MET A 26 15.48 -3.07 -6.89
C MET A 26 15.53 -2.64 -8.36
N VAL A 27 14.61 -1.79 -8.81
CA VAL A 27 14.67 -1.22 -10.17
C VAL A 27 15.81 -0.21 -10.29
N SER A 28 15.98 0.66 -9.30
CA SER A 28 17.04 1.67 -9.26
C SER A 28 18.44 1.06 -9.27
N ASP A 29 18.61 -0.06 -8.57
CA ASP A 29 19.88 -0.78 -8.45
C ASP A 29 20.15 -1.71 -9.65
N GLY A 30 19.21 -1.79 -10.61
CA GLY A 30 19.33 -2.65 -11.79
C GLY A 30 19.11 -4.14 -11.52
N VAL A 31 18.61 -4.52 -10.34
CA VAL A 31 18.30 -5.92 -9.97
C VAL A 31 17.10 -6.45 -10.77
N ILE A 32 16.10 -5.60 -11.03
CA ILE A 32 14.98 -5.88 -11.92
C ILE A 32 14.78 -4.73 -12.91
N THR A 33 14.23 -5.03 -14.09
CA THR A 33 13.99 -4.00 -15.13
C THR A 33 12.72 -3.20 -14.86
N SER A 34 11.69 -3.86 -14.34
CA SER A 34 10.41 -3.27 -13.94
C SER A 34 9.63 -4.25 -13.06
N PHE A 35 8.52 -3.79 -12.50
CA PHE A 35 7.54 -4.61 -11.80
C PHE A 35 6.13 -4.08 -12.06
N TRP A 36 5.13 -4.85 -11.66
CA TRP A 36 3.74 -4.43 -11.67
C TRP A 36 3.09 -4.78 -10.34
N VAL A 37 1.99 -4.09 -10.06
CA VAL A 37 1.18 -4.28 -8.87
C VAL A 37 -0.22 -4.75 -9.28
N SER A 38 -0.82 -5.67 -8.55
CA SER A 38 -2.19 -6.14 -8.80
C SER A 38 -2.95 -6.25 -7.49
N VAL A 39 -4.19 -5.75 -7.47
CA VAL A 39 -5.09 -5.91 -6.33
C VAL A 39 -5.84 -7.22 -6.51
N ARG A 40 -5.52 -8.24 -5.71
CA ARG A 40 -6.10 -9.59 -5.82
C ARG A 40 -6.41 -10.13 -4.43
N SER A 41 -7.50 -10.88 -4.29
CA SER A 41 -7.85 -11.71 -3.12
C SER A 41 -7.23 -11.26 -1.79
N HIS A 42 -7.79 -10.20 -1.18
CA HIS A 42 -7.37 -9.65 0.12
C HIS A 42 -5.92 -9.13 0.21
N GLY A 43 -5.27 -8.83 -0.92
CA GLY A 43 -3.87 -8.40 -0.93
C GLY A 43 -3.47 -7.54 -2.12
N LEU A 44 -2.29 -6.97 -1.98
CA LEU A 44 -1.56 -6.27 -3.03
C LEU A 44 -0.40 -7.15 -3.47
N TRP A 45 -0.39 -7.53 -4.75
CA TRP A 45 0.62 -8.41 -5.33
C TRP A 45 1.62 -7.56 -6.08
N LEU A 46 2.89 -7.63 -5.71
CA LEU A 46 3.99 -7.01 -6.42
C LEU A 46 4.78 -8.11 -7.13
N GLN A 47 5.00 -7.96 -8.43
CA GLN A 47 5.72 -8.97 -9.21
C GLN A 47 6.65 -8.31 -10.23
N ALA A 48 7.90 -8.79 -10.27
CA ALA A 48 8.89 -8.35 -11.24
C ALA A 48 8.51 -8.82 -12.67
N ALA A 49 8.74 -7.96 -13.67
CA ALA A 49 8.32 -8.23 -15.06
C ALA A 49 9.05 -9.41 -15.73
N GLN A 50 10.25 -9.77 -15.23
CA GLN A 50 11.15 -10.75 -15.84
C GLN A 50 11.88 -11.62 -14.79
N SER A 51 11.30 -11.75 -13.59
CA SER A 51 11.91 -12.49 -12.49
C SER A 51 10.84 -13.22 -11.68
N ALA A 52 11.25 -14.26 -10.96
CA ALA A 52 10.41 -14.98 -10.01
C ALA A 52 10.20 -14.20 -8.70
N VAL A 53 10.79 -13.00 -8.57
CA VAL A 53 10.58 -12.14 -7.40
C VAL A 53 9.14 -11.66 -7.38
N GLU A 54 8.43 -12.08 -6.35
CA GLU A 54 7.08 -11.67 -6.02
C GLU A 54 6.94 -11.40 -4.52
N GLN A 55 6.01 -10.51 -4.17
CA GLN A 55 5.64 -10.24 -2.79
C GLN A 55 4.15 -10.01 -2.71
N ILE A 56 3.52 -10.60 -1.70
CA ILE A 56 2.11 -10.36 -1.38
C ILE A 56 2.07 -9.52 -0.10
N VAL A 57 1.41 -8.37 -0.17
CA VAL A 57 1.12 -7.54 1.00
C VAL A 57 -0.34 -7.75 1.36
N PRO A 58 -0.65 -8.40 2.49
CA PRO A 58 -2.02 -8.53 2.95
C PRO A 58 -2.65 -7.14 3.15
N LEU A 59 -3.91 -7.00 2.76
CA LEU A 59 -4.68 -5.77 2.91
C LEU A 59 -5.82 -5.99 3.90
N GLU A 60 -6.09 -4.98 4.71
CA GLU A 60 -7.35 -4.94 5.47
C GLU A 60 -8.54 -4.85 4.52
N LYS A 61 -9.69 -5.36 4.97
CA LYS A 61 -10.91 -5.42 4.17
C LYS A 61 -11.30 -4.06 3.58
N ASP A 62 -11.24 -3.01 4.38
CA ASP A 62 -11.66 -1.66 3.96
C ASP A 62 -10.68 -1.05 2.94
N MET A 63 -9.38 -1.28 3.14
CA MET A 63 -8.33 -0.88 2.22
C MET A 63 -8.46 -1.64 0.89
N PHE A 64 -8.66 -2.96 0.96
CA PHE A 64 -8.89 -3.81 -0.20
C PHE A 64 -10.11 -3.36 -0.99
N ASN A 65 -11.25 -3.12 -0.32
CA ASN A 65 -12.47 -2.67 -0.98
C ASN A 65 -12.27 -1.32 -1.67
N SER A 66 -11.56 -0.39 -1.02
CA SER A 66 -11.32 0.93 -1.58
C SER A 66 -10.40 0.87 -2.81
N LEU A 67 -9.30 0.10 -2.73
CA LEU A 67 -8.37 -0.09 -3.85
C LEU A 67 -9.01 -0.86 -5.01
N SER A 68 -9.74 -1.95 -4.74
CA SER A 68 -10.41 -2.74 -5.77
C SER A 68 -11.53 -1.97 -6.47
N THR A 69 -12.20 -1.06 -5.76
CA THR A 69 -13.19 -0.16 -6.37
C THR A 69 -12.50 0.92 -7.21
N PHE A 70 -11.44 1.54 -6.69
CA PHE A 70 -10.73 2.61 -7.39
C PHE A 70 -10.05 2.10 -8.68
N PHE A 71 -9.44 0.92 -8.62
CA PHE A 71 -8.76 0.27 -9.74
C PHE A 71 -9.64 -0.80 -10.41
N TYR A 72 -10.97 -0.61 -10.40
CA TYR A 72 -11.89 -1.57 -11.00
C TYR A 72 -11.57 -1.82 -12.48
N GLY A 73 -11.43 -3.10 -12.85
CA GLY A 73 -11.08 -3.51 -14.21
C GLY A 73 -9.59 -3.37 -14.56
N VAL A 74 -8.75 -2.90 -13.65
CA VAL A 74 -7.29 -2.82 -13.85
C VAL A 74 -6.63 -4.09 -13.32
N GLU A 75 -6.19 -4.96 -14.23
CA GLU A 75 -5.54 -6.22 -13.84
C GLU A 75 -4.12 -6.02 -13.30
N LYS A 76 -3.38 -5.07 -13.88
CA LYS A 76 -1.97 -4.79 -13.55
C LYS A 76 -1.70 -3.29 -13.62
N ILE A 77 -1.09 -2.78 -12.58
CA ILE A 77 -0.62 -1.40 -12.43
C ILE A 77 0.90 -1.41 -12.63
N GLU A 78 1.37 -0.98 -13.79
CA GLU A 78 2.81 -1.04 -14.12
C GLU A 78 3.62 0.02 -13.39
N TYR A 79 4.83 -0.30 -12.95
CA TYR A 79 5.75 0.67 -12.38
C TYR A 79 6.00 1.84 -13.35
N ARG A 80 6.00 3.08 -12.81
CA ARG A 80 6.05 4.36 -13.55
C ARG A 80 4.84 4.71 -14.43
N SER A 81 3.78 3.91 -14.39
CA SER A 81 2.50 4.31 -15.00
C SER A 81 1.81 5.43 -14.21
N HIS A 82 0.83 6.07 -14.84
CA HIS A 82 -0.06 7.01 -14.18
C HIS A 82 -0.81 6.32 -13.02
N ASP A 83 -1.33 5.12 -13.24
CA ASP A 83 -2.05 4.34 -12.22
C ASP A 83 -1.17 3.98 -11.02
N TYR A 84 0.13 3.71 -11.26
CA TYR A 84 1.08 3.49 -10.17
C TYR A 84 1.31 4.75 -9.33
N THR A 85 1.32 5.91 -9.97
CA THR A 85 1.40 7.20 -9.26
C THR A 85 0.14 7.41 -8.42
N ASN A 86 -1.04 7.11 -8.97
CA ASN A 86 -2.31 7.17 -8.25
C ASN A 86 -2.35 6.18 -7.07
N LEU A 87 -1.81 4.97 -7.23
CA LEU A 87 -1.70 3.98 -6.15
C LEU A 87 -0.87 4.53 -4.99
N LYS A 88 0.30 5.13 -5.27
CA LYS A 88 1.14 5.74 -4.22
C LYS A 88 0.43 6.90 -3.53
N CYS A 89 -0.26 7.75 -4.28
CA CYS A 89 -1.06 8.84 -3.72
C CYS A 89 -2.16 8.30 -2.80
N PHE A 90 -2.87 7.25 -3.23
CA PHE A 90 -3.92 6.60 -2.46
C PHE A 90 -3.39 6.04 -1.13
N VAL A 91 -2.30 5.28 -1.17
CA VAL A 91 -1.66 4.71 0.03
C VAL A 91 -1.21 5.81 0.97
N ASN A 92 -0.58 6.87 0.46
CA ASN A 92 -0.16 8.01 1.27
C ASN A 92 -1.34 8.73 1.90
N ALA A 93 -2.41 9.00 1.15
CA ALA A 93 -3.62 9.63 1.66
C ALA A 93 -4.24 8.80 2.79
N ARG A 94 -4.27 7.46 2.64
CA ARG A 94 -4.75 6.57 3.70
C ARG A 94 -3.89 6.64 4.95
N VAL A 95 -2.56 6.58 4.81
CA VAL A 95 -1.63 6.72 5.94
C VAL A 95 -1.83 8.06 6.66
N MET A 96 -2.06 9.15 5.92
CA MET A 96 -2.33 10.46 6.52
C MET A 96 -3.67 10.51 7.24
N LEU A 97 -4.72 9.94 6.66
CA LEU A 97 -6.03 9.83 7.29
C LEU A 97 -5.95 9.03 8.61
N ASP A 98 -5.29 7.87 8.57
CA ASP A 98 -5.08 7.04 9.77
C ASP A 98 -4.33 7.85 10.85
N ARG A 99 -3.32 8.65 10.47
CA ARG A 99 -2.60 9.52 11.43
C ARG A 99 -3.48 10.61 12.03
N LEU A 100 -4.40 11.19 11.27
CA LEU A 100 -5.32 12.24 11.75
C LEU A 100 -6.34 11.66 12.71
N LEU A 101 -7.01 10.57 12.32
CA LEU A 101 -7.99 9.87 13.15
C LEU A 101 -7.38 9.29 14.43
N ASN A 102 -6.09 8.99 14.42
CA ASN A 102 -5.36 8.47 15.59
C ASN A 102 -4.69 9.56 16.45
N LYS A 103 -4.64 10.82 15.99
CA LYS A 103 -4.08 11.94 16.76
C LYS A 103 -5.08 12.55 17.75
N GLU A 104 -6.38 12.30 17.59
CA GLU A 104 -7.41 12.78 18.52
C GLU A 104 -7.41 12.07 19.89
N ASP A 105 -6.58 11.04 20.10
CA ASP A 105 -6.43 10.33 21.40
C ASP A 105 -5.29 10.86 22.28
N ASN A 106 -4.38 11.70 21.76
CA ASN A 106 -3.38 12.35 22.59
C ASN A 106 -3.92 13.71 23.00
N GLY A 107 -4.68 13.69 24.09
CA GLY A 107 -5.27 14.84 24.74
C GLY A 107 -4.35 16.06 24.69
N VAL A 108 -4.92 17.15 24.19
CA VAL A 108 -4.50 18.49 24.56
C VAL A 108 -4.65 18.56 26.09
N GLU A 109 -3.56 18.39 26.83
CA GLU A 109 -3.45 19.06 28.13
C GLU A 109 -3.26 20.54 27.82
N ASP A 110 -4.36 21.28 27.90
CA ASP A 110 -4.33 22.72 28.11
C ASP A 110 -3.43 23.01 29.31
N ARG A 111 -2.33 23.72 29.07
CA ARG A 111 -1.63 24.55 30.06
C ARG A 111 -1.14 25.84 29.40
#